data_AF-A0A1H6SIA3-F1
#
_entry.id   AF-A0A1H6SIA3-F1
#
_cell.length_a   1.000
_cell.length_b   1.000
_cell.length_c   1.000
_cell.angle_alpha   90.00
_cell.angle_beta   90.00
_cell.angle_gamma   90.00
#
_symmetry.space_group_name_H-M   'P 1'
#
loop_
_entity.id
_entity.type
_entity.pdbx_description
1 polymer ?
#
loop_
_entity_poly.entity_id
_entity_poly.type
_entity_poly.pdbx_seq_one_letter_code
_entity_poly.pdbx_strand_id
1 'polypeptide(L)'
;MHCRARAQRDFSGVERIEYDERAAVYGRGKSFLFGSASGMQLAIYDKTAQARAIDKLDYWESVWRRTDNPFDESDPFNYDPALPVWRIELRFHHGVVQQFADGSADIRTGAMIDTRTFAEFAAHLQGLWQYGLQAFKLLVRPGMYDAFWTLIRSDVRVFVEAASLVEDTDYRRHYKTSRGFSGKSVELFLGNFVSLLVRERVGAQRAFERLQDWECWSVIRDHYAAKGKSERDIYRHIQELMQLRVVRWGRAV
;
A
#
# COMPACT_ATOMS: atom_id res chain seq x y z
N MET A 1 -16.84 7.89 -11.12
CA MET A 1 -15.85 6.89 -10.65
C MET A 1 -16.39 6.19 -9.40
N HIS A 2 -16.56 4.86 -9.42
CA HIS A 2 -17.04 4.07 -8.28
C HIS A 2 -15.87 3.31 -7.65
N CYS A 3 -15.60 3.56 -6.37
CA CYS A 3 -14.59 2.81 -5.61
C CYS A 3 -15.00 2.67 -4.15
N ARG A 4 -14.41 1.72 -3.42
CA ARG A 4 -14.66 1.50 -1.98
C ARG A 4 -14.04 2.59 -1.08
N ALA A 5 -13.20 3.47 -1.65
CA ALA A 5 -12.55 4.53 -0.89
C ALA A 5 -13.52 5.71 -0.67
N ARG A 6 -13.58 6.20 0.56
CA ARG A 6 -14.43 7.34 0.94
C ARG A 6 -13.82 8.71 0.59
N ALA A 7 -12.51 8.76 0.33
CA ALA A 7 -11.79 10.00 0.03
C ALA A 7 -11.42 10.09 -1.46
N GLN A 8 -11.90 11.15 -2.11
CA GLN A 8 -11.51 11.60 -3.44
C GLN A 8 -10.89 12.99 -3.29
N ARG A 9 -9.72 13.23 -3.89
CA ARG A 9 -9.06 14.54 -3.88
C ARG A 9 -8.85 15.02 -5.31
N ASP A 10 -9.31 16.24 -5.58
CA ASP A 10 -9.01 16.99 -6.79
C ASP A 10 -7.92 18.02 -6.45
N PHE A 11 -6.94 18.17 -7.34
CA PHE A 11 -5.86 19.12 -7.20
C PHE A 11 -5.89 20.08 -8.41
N SER A 12 -6.97 20.84 -8.55
CA SER A 12 -6.94 22.09 -9.32
C SER A 12 -6.52 23.21 -8.39
N GLY A 13 -5.40 23.89 -8.68
CA GLY A 13 -4.95 25.17 -8.08
C GLY A 13 -5.27 25.37 -6.59
N VAL A 14 -4.28 25.19 -5.71
CA VAL A 14 -4.43 25.30 -4.24
C VAL A 14 -5.22 26.55 -3.83
N GLU A 15 -6.50 26.38 -3.48
CA GLU A 15 -7.25 27.41 -2.74
C GLU A 15 -8.18 26.84 -1.65
N ARG A 16 -8.48 25.52 -1.62
CA ARG A 16 -9.27 24.94 -0.53
C ARG A 16 -9.09 23.42 -0.37
N ILE A 17 -8.96 22.97 0.88
CA ILE A 17 -9.10 21.56 1.28
C ILE A 17 -10.50 21.45 1.90
N GLU A 18 -11.44 20.80 1.22
CA GLU A 18 -12.74 20.44 1.81
C GLU A 18 -12.78 18.95 2.16
N TYR A 19 -13.29 18.65 3.36
CA TYR A 19 -13.62 17.31 3.83
C TYR A 19 -15.12 17.08 3.72
N ASP A 20 -15.46 15.95 3.10
CA ASP A 20 -16.67 15.14 3.21
C ASP A 20 -18.03 15.79 2.89
N GLU A 21 -18.58 15.47 1.72
CA GLU A 21 -19.84 14.77 1.50
C GLU A 21 -20.41 15.10 0.10
N ARG A 22 -20.72 14.05 -0.65
CA ARG A 22 -21.54 14.03 -1.88
C ARG A 22 -21.08 14.92 -3.04
N ALA A 23 -20.38 14.24 -3.97
CA ALA A 23 -20.43 14.46 -5.42
C ALA A 23 -20.78 15.89 -5.88
N ALA A 24 -19.75 16.72 -6.05
CA ALA A 24 -19.79 17.85 -6.96
C ALA A 24 -18.76 17.60 -8.06
N VAL A 25 -19.22 17.05 -9.18
CA VAL A 25 -18.46 17.12 -10.44
C VAL A 25 -18.77 18.47 -11.04
N TYR A 26 -17.93 19.47 -10.81
CA TYR A 26 -17.82 20.63 -11.69
C TYR A 26 -16.45 21.28 -11.50
N GLY A 27 -15.50 20.84 -12.33
CA GLY A 27 -14.13 21.36 -12.38
C GLY A 27 -13.29 20.50 -13.31
N ARG A 28 -12.63 21.11 -14.30
CA ARG A 28 -11.63 20.45 -15.16
C ARG A 28 -10.38 20.17 -14.31
N GLY A 29 -10.46 19.22 -13.39
CA GLY A 29 -9.33 18.76 -12.60
C GLY A 29 -8.22 18.28 -13.52
N LYS A 30 -6.99 18.75 -13.31
CA LYS A 30 -5.80 18.31 -14.07
C LYS A 30 -5.14 17.07 -13.45
N SER A 31 -5.59 16.67 -12.27
CA SER A 31 -5.05 15.55 -11.49
C SER A 31 -6.11 15.03 -10.52
N PHE A 32 -6.44 13.76 -10.66
CA PHE A 32 -7.43 13.07 -9.84
C PHE A 32 -6.75 12.00 -9.01
N LEU A 33 -7.04 11.97 -7.71
CA LEU A 33 -6.49 10.98 -6.79
C LEU A 33 -7.62 10.28 -6.02
N PHE A 34 -7.65 8.96 -6.11
CA PHE A 34 -8.67 8.10 -5.46
C PHE A 34 -7.99 7.07 -4.58
N GLY A 35 -8.53 6.82 -3.38
CA GLY A 35 -7.98 5.80 -2.49
C GLY A 35 -6.89 6.28 -1.55
N SER A 36 -6.43 5.37 -0.68
CA SER A 36 -5.48 5.67 0.39
C SER A 36 -4.07 5.21 0.07
N ALA A 37 -3.08 6.01 0.47
CA ALA A 37 -1.66 5.67 0.34
C ALA A 37 -1.27 4.43 1.18
N SER A 38 -1.97 4.15 2.28
CA SER A 38 -1.77 2.97 3.13
C SER A 38 -2.39 1.68 2.56
N GLY A 39 -3.15 1.79 1.48
CA GLY A 39 -3.81 0.67 0.82
C GLY A 39 -3.49 0.68 -0.66
N MET A 40 -4.47 1.09 -1.45
CA MET A 40 -4.34 1.18 -2.89
C MET A 40 -4.87 2.53 -3.33
N GLN A 41 -4.16 3.15 -4.26
CA GLN A 41 -4.46 4.49 -4.74
C GLN A 41 -4.36 4.53 -6.27
N LEU A 42 -5.32 5.21 -6.89
CA LEU A 42 -5.35 5.49 -8.32
C LEU A 42 -5.11 6.99 -8.53
N ALA A 43 -4.17 7.32 -9.40
CA ALA A 43 -3.94 8.68 -9.87
C ALA A 43 -4.18 8.75 -11.38
N ILE A 44 -4.92 9.76 -11.82
CA ILE A 44 -5.12 10.07 -13.24
C ILE A 44 -4.76 11.54 -13.44
N TYR A 45 -3.74 11.84 -14.23
CA TYR A 45 -3.24 13.21 -14.35
C TYR A 45 -2.61 13.52 -15.70
N ASP A 46 -2.58 14.80 -16.05
CA ASP A 46 -1.83 15.32 -17.18
C ASP A 46 -0.32 15.22 -16.90
N LYS A 47 0.32 14.23 -17.52
CA LYS A 47 1.73 13.96 -17.35
C LYS A 47 2.59 14.97 -18.09
N THR A 48 2.11 15.52 -19.20
CA THR A 48 2.81 16.60 -19.93
C THR A 48 2.92 17.85 -19.06
N ALA A 49 1.82 18.30 -18.45
CA ALA A 49 1.83 19.44 -17.53
C ALA A 49 2.71 19.17 -16.30
N GLN A 50 2.65 17.97 -15.73
CA GLN A 50 3.49 17.58 -14.60
C GLN A 50 4.98 17.53 -14.96
N ALA A 51 5.33 17.01 -16.15
CA ALA A 51 6.71 16.93 -16.63
C ALA A 51 7.32 18.31 -16.90
N ARG A 52 6.53 19.23 -17.48
CA ARG A 52 6.91 20.65 -17.64
C ARG A 52 7.17 21.32 -16.29
N ALA A 53 6.30 21.10 -15.31
CA ALA A 53 6.43 21.72 -13.98
C ALA A 53 7.68 21.24 -13.20
N ILE A 54 8.19 20.05 -13.49
CA ILE A 54 9.41 19.50 -12.85
C ILE A 54 10.66 19.59 -13.74
N ASP A 55 10.56 20.30 -14.88
CA ASP A 55 11.65 20.48 -15.84
C ASP A 55 12.25 19.15 -16.37
N LYS A 56 11.38 18.18 -16.71
CA LYS A 56 11.78 16.86 -17.25
C LYS A 56 11.03 16.48 -18.52
N LEU A 57 10.54 17.47 -19.28
CA LEU A 57 9.75 17.19 -20.47
C LEU A 57 10.54 16.38 -21.50
N ASP A 58 11.75 16.82 -21.86
CA ASP A 58 12.60 16.16 -22.88
C ASP A 58 12.88 14.68 -22.54
N TYR A 59 13.13 14.39 -21.27
CA TYR A 59 13.28 13.02 -20.80
C TYR A 59 12.02 12.20 -21.04
N TRP A 60 10.84 12.72 -20.69
CA TRP A 60 9.58 12.00 -20.87
C TRP A 60 9.20 11.85 -22.34
N GLU A 61 9.46 12.86 -23.18
CA GLU A 61 9.30 12.75 -24.63
C GLU A 61 10.16 11.62 -25.20
N SER A 62 11.42 11.50 -24.76
CA SER A 62 12.28 10.38 -25.15
C SER A 62 11.73 9.01 -24.73
N VAL A 63 11.00 8.94 -23.61
CA VAL A 63 10.37 7.71 -23.12
C VAL A 63 9.12 7.37 -23.92
N TRP A 64 8.30 8.36 -24.25
CA TRP A 64 7.08 8.15 -25.04
C TRP A 64 7.38 7.76 -26.48
N ARG A 65 8.44 8.33 -27.07
CA ARG A 65 8.90 7.99 -28.42
C ARG A 65 9.49 6.58 -28.56
N ARG A 66 9.74 5.86 -27.46
CA ARG A 66 10.26 4.46 -27.52
C ARG A 66 9.28 3.49 -28.18
N THR A 67 8.00 3.84 -28.19
CA THR A 67 6.94 3.06 -28.84
C THR A 67 6.62 3.58 -30.24
N ASP A 68 7.31 4.61 -30.73
CA ASP A 68 7.14 5.09 -32.10
C ASP A 68 7.55 4.00 -33.08
N ASN A 69 6.81 3.91 -34.17
CA ASN A 69 7.10 3.01 -35.27
C ASN A 69 8.36 3.50 -36.01
N PRO A 70 9.47 2.73 -36.00
CA PRO A 70 10.72 3.17 -36.61
C PRO A 70 10.69 3.11 -38.15
N PHE A 71 9.64 2.52 -38.74
CA PHE A 71 9.50 2.33 -40.19
C PHE A 71 8.44 3.25 -40.81
N ASP A 72 7.63 3.92 -40.00
CA ASP A 72 6.58 4.84 -40.46
C ASP A 72 6.44 6.02 -39.50
N GLU A 73 6.98 7.17 -39.89
CA GLU A 73 6.87 8.42 -39.13
C GLU A 73 5.44 8.97 -39.09
N SER A 74 4.59 8.58 -40.05
CA SER A 74 3.19 9.02 -40.15
C SER A 74 2.20 8.14 -39.39
N ASP A 75 2.69 7.11 -38.70
CA ASP A 75 1.86 6.20 -37.90
C ASP A 75 1.09 7.00 -36.83
N PRO A 76 -0.26 6.93 -36.82
CA PRO A 76 -1.09 7.67 -35.87
C PRO A 76 -0.88 7.26 -34.40
N PHE A 77 -0.20 6.14 -34.13
CA PHE A 77 0.16 5.71 -32.78
C PHE A 77 1.49 6.29 -32.28
N ASN A 78 2.26 6.96 -33.14
CA ASN A 78 3.48 7.66 -32.74
C ASN A 78 3.15 8.80 -31.77
N TYR A 79 4.12 9.16 -30.95
CA TYR A 79 4.00 10.27 -30.02
C TYR A 79 3.84 11.61 -30.76
N ASP A 80 2.69 12.27 -30.53
CA ASP A 80 2.41 13.64 -30.99
C ASP A 80 2.68 14.67 -29.88
N PRO A 81 3.69 15.55 -30.04
CA PRO A 81 4.00 16.59 -29.06
C PRO A 81 2.93 17.69 -28.93
N ALA A 82 2.02 17.82 -29.91
CA ALA A 82 0.91 18.77 -29.85
C ALA A 82 -0.20 18.32 -28.87
N LEU A 83 -0.26 17.02 -28.55
CA LEU A 83 -1.27 16.45 -27.68
C LEU A 83 -0.75 16.21 -26.26
N PRO A 84 -1.55 16.48 -25.21
CA PRO A 84 -1.14 16.19 -23.84
C PRO A 84 -1.20 14.69 -23.55
N VAL A 85 -0.15 14.17 -22.89
CA VAL A 85 -0.10 12.78 -22.44
C VAL A 85 -0.70 12.67 -21.06
N TRP A 86 -1.73 11.83 -20.93
CA TRP A 86 -2.33 11.49 -19.65
C TRP A 86 -1.73 10.21 -19.08
N ARG A 87 -1.50 10.17 -17.77
CA ARG A 87 -1.06 8.97 -17.06
C ARG A 87 -2.13 8.44 -16.14
N ILE A 88 -2.36 7.14 -16.21
CA ILE A 88 -3.10 6.35 -15.23
C ILE A 88 -2.08 5.57 -14.40
N GLU A 89 -2.07 5.79 -13.09
CA GLU A 89 -1.08 5.22 -12.18
C GLU A 89 -1.77 4.54 -11.00
N LEU A 90 -1.49 3.25 -10.81
CA LEU A 90 -1.93 2.49 -9.65
C LEU A 90 -0.77 2.33 -8.67
N ARG A 91 -0.99 2.74 -7.42
CA ARG A 91 -0.04 2.62 -6.32
C ARG A 91 -0.55 1.59 -5.32
N PHE A 92 0.29 0.61 -5.05
CA PHE A 92 0.04 -0.44 -4.08
C PHE A 92 1.00 -0.27 -2.91
N HIS A 93 0.45 -0.09 -1.70
CA HIS A 93 1.26 -0.15 -0.50
C HIS A 93 1.89 -1.56 -0.37
N HIS A 94 3.11 -1.67 0.15
CA HIS A 94 3.84 -2.95 0.25
C HIS A 94 3.03 -4.04 0.98
N GLY A 95 2.22 -3.66 1.98
CA GLY A 95 1.31 -4.60 2.64
C GLY A 95 0.22 -5.17 1.73
N VAL A 96 -0.21 -4.43 0.69
CA VAL A 96 -1.15 -4.93 -0.33
C VAL A 96 -0.46 -5.90 -1.27
N VAL A 97 0.77 -5.59 -1.68
CA VAL A 97 1.60 -6.46 -2.50
C VAL A 97 1.82 -7.80 -1.80
N GLN A 98 2.18 -7.78 -0.51
CA GLN A 98 2.31 -9.01 0.28
C GLN A 98 1.00 -9.78 0.39
N GLN A 99 -0.13 -9.11 0.67
CA GLN A 99 -1.45 -9.76 0.72
C GLN A 99 -1.88 -10.40 -0.60
N PHE A 100 -1.33 -9.90 -1.72
CA PHE A 100 -1.58 -10.44 -3.04
C PHE A 100 -0.71 -11.66 -3.32
N ALA A 101 0.58 -11.63 -2.93
CA ALA A 101 1.48 -12.78 -2.97
C ALA A 101 1.00 -13.92 -2.07
N ASP A 102 0.57 -13.60 -0.85
CA ASP A 102 0.05 -14.54 0.15
C ASP A 102 -1.36 -15.07 -0.21
N GLY A 103 -2.07 -14.38 -1.10
CA GLY A 103 -3.52 -14.56 -1.32
C GLY A 103 -3.91 -15.00 -2.72
N SER A 104 -3.00 -14.92 -3.69
CA SER A 104 -3.21 -15.39 -5.06
C SER A 104 -2.61 -16.78 -5.22
N ALA A 105 -3.34 -17.64 -5.93
CA ALA A 105 -2.95 -19.02 -6.14
C ALA A 105 -2.87 -19.30 -7.64
N ASP A 106 -1.89 -20.12 -8.01
CA ASP A 106 -1.79 -20.70 -9.34
C ASP A 106 -3.02 -21.61 -9.58
N ILE A 107 -3.67 -21.44 -10.73
CA ILE A 107 -4.96 -22.10 -11.01
C ILE A 107 -4.79 -23.62 -11.17
N ARG A 108 -3.62 -24.07 -11.63
CA ARG A 108 -3.37 -25.47 -11.97
C ARG A 108 -2.90 -26.29 -10.77
N THR A 109 -2.09 -25.67 -9.91
CA THR A 109 -1.42 -26.32 -8.79
C THR A 109 -2.07 -25.96 -7.45
N GLY A 110 -2.82 -24.86 -7.37
CA GLY A 110 -3.34 -24.31 -6.13
C GLY A 110 -2.27 -23.75 -5.19
N ALA A 111 -1.00 -23.72 -5.62
CA ALA A 111 0.08 -23.18 -4.83
C ALA A 111 -0.02 -21.66 -4.74
N MET A 112 0.23 -21.11 -3.55
CA MET A 112 0.32 -19.66 -3.37
C MET A 112 1.56 -19.15 -4.08
N ILE A 113 1.48 -17.94 -4.63
CA ILE A 113 2.58 -17.32 -5.37
C ILE A 113 3.81 -17.09 -4.47
N ASP A 114 3.63 -16.75 -3.18
CA ASP A 114 4.69 -16.52 -2.15
C ASP A 114 5.96 -15.81 -2.66
N THR A 115 5.80 -14.78 -3.49
CA THR A 115 6.92 -13.99 -4.01
C THR A 115 7.53 -13.10 -2.92
N ARG A 116 8.85 -12.99 -2.89
CA ARG A 116 9.59 -12.12 -1.95
C ARG A 116 10.46 -11.08 -2.65
N THR A 117 10.64 -11.20 -3.96
CA THR A 117 11.44 -10.27 -4.75
C THR A 117 10.63 -9.65 -5.88
N PHE A 118 11.10 -8.51 -6.39
CA PHE A 118 10.48 -7.86 -7.55
C PHE A 118 10.54 -8.75 -8.80
N ALA A 119 11.64 -9.47 -9.01
CA ALA A 119 11.82 -10.33 -10.18
C ALA A 119 10.78 -11.45 -10.23
N GLU A 120 10.53 -12.11 -9.09
CA GLU A 120 9.48 -13.12 -8.97
C GLU A 120 8.08 -12.50 -9.19
N PHE A 121 7.87 -11.28 -8.71
CA PHE A 121 6.57 -10.60 -8.80
C PHE A 121 6.28 -9.96 -10.17
N ALA A 122 7.30 -9.73 -10.99
CA ALA A 122 7.20 -8.99 -12.24
C ALA A 122 6.16 -9.60 -13.20
N ALA A 123 6.12 -10.94 -13.27
CA ALA A 123 5.19 -11.69 -14.10
C ALA A 123 3.70 -11.47 -13.73
N HIS A 124 3.43 -10.97 -12.52
CA HIS A 124 2.09 -10.75 -11.96
C HIS A 124 1.63 -9.29 -12.03
N LEU A 125 2.46 -8.36 -12.52
CA LEU A 125 2.12 -6.93 -12.55
C LEU A 125 0.86 -6.63 -13.37
N GLN A 126 0.64 -7.38 -14.46
CA GLN A 126 -0.59 -7.29 -15.26
C GLN A 126 -1.82 -7.71 -14.45
N GLY A 127 -1.69 -8.68 -13.54
CA GLY A 127 -2.77 -9.07 -12.62
C GLY A 127 -3.12 -7.94 -11.65
N LEU A 128 -2.12 -7.23 -11.12
CA LEU A 128 -2.33 -6.07 -10.26
C LEU A 128 -3.00 -4.92 -11.01
N TRP A 129 -2.60 -4.69 -12.26
CA TRP A 129 -3.24 -3.71 -13.13
C TRP A 129 -4.74 -3.99 -13.26
N GLN A 130 -5.10 -5.22 -13.63
CA GLN A 130 -6.49 -5.64 -13.76
C GLN A 130 -7.24 -5.52 -12.43
N TYR A 131 -6.66 -6.01 -11.34
CA TYR A 131 -7.24 -5.93 -10.01
C TYR A 131 -7.50 -4.48 -9.59
N GLY A 132 -6.55 -3.57 -9.82
CA GLY A 132 -6.69 -2.16 -9.49
C GLY A 132 -7.83 -1.50 -10.26
N LEU A 133 -7.93 -1.74 -11.57
CA LEU A 133 -9.02 -1.21 -12.41
C LEU A 133 -10.37 -1.89 -12.16
N GLN A 134 -10.40 -3.10 -11.59
CA GLN A 134 -11.62 -3.71 -11.08
C GLN A 134 -12.07 -3.07 -9.76
N ALA A 135 -11.14 -2.67 -8.89
CA ALA A 135 -11.46 -2.03 -7.62
C ALA A 135 -11.87 -0.56 -7.78
N PHE A 136 -11.25 0.14 -8.74
CA PHE A 136 -11.58 1.50 -9.15
C PHE A 136 -12.36 1.44 -10.45
N LYS A 137 -13.69 1.51 -10.40
CA LYS A 137 -14.56 1.27 -11.57
C LYS A 137 -15.02 2.57 -12.20
N LEU A 138 -14.78 2.77 -13.49
CA LEU A 138 -15.54 3.73 -14.27
C LEU A 138 -16.74 3.01 -14.88
N LEU A 139 -17.95 3.46 -14.54
CA LEU A 139 -19.21 2.85 -14.98
C LEU A 139 -20.01 3.88 -15.79
N VAL A 140 -20.61 3.44 -16.90
CA VAL A 140 -21.60 4.24 -17.64
C VAL A 140 -22.94 4.22 -16.91
N ARG A 141 -23.27 3.05 -16.35
CA ARG A 141 -24.47 2.79 -15.55
C ARG A 141 -24.19 1.71 -14.52
N PRO A 142 -24.99 1.58 -13.45
CA PRO A 142 -24.79 0.52 -12.47
C PRO A 142 -24.63 -0.87 -13.11
N GLY A 143 -23.54 -1.56 -12.79
CA GLY A 143 -23.22 -2.89 -13.34
C GLY A 143 -22.53 -2.91 -14.71
N MET A 144 -22.37 -1.77 -15.39
CA MET A 144 -21.74 -1.70 -16.71
C MET A 144 -20.53 -0.78 -16.71
N TYR A 145 -19.37 -1.33 -17.04
CA TYR A 145 -18.14 -0.56 -17.19
C TYR A 145 -18.20 0.34 -18.42
N ASP A 146 -17.51 1.47 -18.31
CA ASP A 146 -17.20 2.33 -19.44
C ASP A 146 -16.32 1.60 -20.48
N ALA A 147 -16.55 1.89 -21.76
CA ALA A 147 -15.86 1.21 -22.86
C ALA A 147 -14.35 1.45 -22.79
N PHE A 148 -13.92 2.70 -22.56
CA PHE A 148 -12.51 3.04 -22.39
C PHE A 148 -11.91 2.32 -21.18
N TRP A 149 -12.63 2.27 -20.06
CA TRP A 149 -12.16 1.54 -18.87
C TRP A 149 -12.04 0.03 -19.08
N THR A 150 -12.93 -0.53 -19.90
CA THR A 150 -12.92 -1.95 -20.26
C THR A 150 -11.70 -2.29 -21.11
N LEU A 151 -11.41 -1.46 -22.13
CA LEU A 151 -10.25 -1.61 -23.01
C LEU A 151 -8.95 -1.49 -22.22
N ILE A 152 -8.81 -0.42 -21.41
CA ILE A 152 -7.59 -0.21 -20.61
C ILE A 152 -7.33 -1.36 -19.63
N ARG A 153 -8.39 -1.95 -19.08
CA ARG A 153 -8.25 -3.11 -18.18
C ARG A 153 -7.84 -4.38 -18.90
N SER A 154 -8.34 -4.62 -20.10
CA SER A 154 -8.25 -5.93 -20.75
C SER A 154 -7.11 -6.02 -21.77
N ASP A 155 -6.86 -4.93 -22.49
CA ASP A 155 -6.01 -4.92 -23.67
C ASP A 155 -4.62 -4.38 -23.40
N VAL A 156 -4.47 -3.47 -22.42
CA VAL A 156 -3.15 -2.97 -22.02
C VAL A 156 -2.34 -4.13 -21.50
N ARG A 157 -1.13 -4.33 -22.04
CA ARG A 157 -0.14 -5.28 -21.53
C ARG A 157 0.94 -4.51 -20.78
N VAL A 158 1.18 -4.88 -19.53
CA VAL A 158 2.28 -4.36 -18.73
C VAL A 158 3.57 -4.91 -19.33
N PHE A 159 4.33 -4.01 -19.95
CA PHE A 159 5.61 -4.35 -20.56
C PHE A 159 6.69 -4.46 -19.47
N VAL A 160 7.12 -5.70 -19.23
CA VAL A 160 8.32 -6.07 -18.46
C VAL A 160 9.04 -7.12 -19.28
N GLU A 161 10.36 -7.28 -19.10
CA GLU A 161 11.17 -8.33 -19.76
C GLU A 161 10.83 -9.77 -19.28
N ALA A 162 9.61 -10.01 -18.78
CA ALA A 162 9.14 -11.28 -18.26
C ALA A 162 7.78 -11.63 -18.89
N ALA A 163 7.58 -12.92 -19.19
CA ALA A 163 6.30 -13.41 -19.71
C ALA A 163 5.17 -13.15 -18.69
N SER A 164 4.02 -12.68 -19.17
CA SER A 164 2.86 -12.39 -18.32
C SER A 164 2.13 -13.68 -17.92
N LEU A 165 1.82 -13.86 -16.64
CA LEU A 165 1.13 -15.04 -16.09
C LEU A 165 -0.37 -14.80 -15.83
N VAL A 166 -0.99 -13.87 -16.55
CA VAL A 166 -2.37 -13.45 -16.24
C VAL A 166 -3.44 -14.47 -16.57
N GLU A 167 -3.20 -15.32 -17.56
CA GLU A 167 -4.15 -16.38 -17.92
C GLU A 167 -4.03 -17.60 -16.97
N ASP A 168 -2.92 -17.71 -16.25
CA ASP A 168 -2.59 -18.88 -15.41
C ASP A 168 -2.79 -18.64 -13.90
N THR A 169 -3.09 -17.40 -13.49
CA THR A 169 -3.11 -16.99 -12.07
C THR A 169 -4.44 -16.35 -11.66
N ASP A 170 -5.07 -16.84 -10.58
CA ASP A 170 -6.25 -16.19 -9.98
C ASP A 170 -5.81 -15.16 -8.92
N TYR A 171 -6.01 -13.89 -9.25
CA TYR A 171 -5.53 -12.76 -8.47
C TYR A 171 -6.52 -12.34 -7.40
N ARG A 172 -6.18 -12.59 -6.12
CA ARG A 172 -7.02 -12.25 -4.97
C ARG A 172 -6.21 -11.66 -3.83
N ARG A 173 -6.86 -10.76 -3.09
CA ARG A 173 -6.26 -10.11 -1.92
C ARG A 173 -6.69 -10.84 -0.65
N HIS A 174 -5.74 -11.40 0.09
CA HIS A 174 -6.02 -12.05 1.37
C HIS A 174 -5.87 -11.05 2.53
N TYR A 175 -6.94 -10.81 3.28
CA TYR A 175 -6.91 -9.93 4.45
C TYR A 175 -6.58 -10.74 5.70
N LYS A 176 -5.67 -10.22 6.55
CA LYS A 176 -5.36 -10.84 7.84
C LYS A 176 -6.63 -10.96 8.67
N THR A 177 -7.07 -12.19 8.93
CA THR A 177 -8.12 -12.47 9.92
C THR A 177 -7.52 -12.41 11.33
N SER A 178 -8.29 -11.97 12.31
CA SER A 178 -7.92 -11.87 13.74
C SER A 178 -7.50 -13.19 14.40
N ARG A 179 -7.53 -14.32 13.68
CA ARG A 179 -7.12 -15.66 14.15
C ARG A 179 -5.61 -15.86 14.30
N GLY A 180 -4.78 -14.90 13.86
CA GLY A 180 -3.33 -14.94 14.02
C GLY A 180 -2.84 -13.84 14.96
N PHE A 181 -2.91 -14.05 16.27
CA PHE A 181 -2.30 -13.15 17.23
C PHE A 181 -0.76 -13.25 17.14
N SER A 182 -0.15 -12.42 16.29
CA SER A 182 1.30 -12.42 16.05
C SER A 182 2.16 -12.00 17.27
N GLY A 183 1.53 -11.60 18.38
CA GLY A 183 2.23 -11.11 19.57
C GLY A 183 2.86 -9.71 19.42
N LYS A 184 2.90 -9.14 18.22
CA LYS A 184 3.45 -7.80 17.96
C LYS A 184 2.79 -6.71 18.81
N SER A 185 1.48 -6.82 19.04
CA SER A 185 0.75 -5.88 19.91
C SER A 185 1.21 -5.97 21.37
N VAL A 186 1.55 -7.17 21.87
CA VAL A 186 2.10 -7.37 23.22
C VAL A 186 3.48 -6.75 23.34
N GLU A 187 4.34 -6.95 22.35
CA GLU A 187 5.69 -6.39 22.33
C GLU A 187 5.66 -4.84 22.28
N LEU A 188 4.81 -4.26 21.42
CA LEU A 188 4.62 -2.81 21.34
C LEU A 188 4.05 -2.23 22.64
N PHE A 189 3.06 -2.91 23.23
CA PHE A 189 2.47 -2.50 24.50
C PHE A 189 3.51 -2.50 25.62
N LEU A 190 4.25 -3.61 25.81
CA LEU A 190 5.32 -3.70 26.82
C LEU A 190 6.37 -2.61 26.62
N GLY A 191 6.75 -2.37 25.35
CA GLY A 191 7.64 -1.28 24.99
C GLY A 191 7.13 0.08 25.48
N ASN A 192 5.88 0.44 25.20
CA ASN A 192 5.31 1.73 25.62
C ASN A 192 5.07 1.81 27.13
N PHE A 193 4.55 0.74 27.73
CA PHE A 193 4.30 0.61 29.17
C PHE A 193 5.57 0.88 29.98
N VAL A 194 6.67 0.20 29.64
CA VAL A 194 7.95 0.39 30.32
C VAL A 194 8.49 1.83 30.12
N SER A 195 8.18 2.50 29.01
CA SER A 195 8.66 3.87 28.75
C SER A 195 7.99 4.86 29.70
N LEU A 196 6.69 4.69 29.92
CA LEU A 196 5.91 5.52 30.84
C LEU A 196 6.38 5.31 32.29
N LEU A 197 6.61 4.05 32.69
CA LEU A 197 7.06 3.73 34.04
C LEU A 197 8.43 4.30 34.37
N VAL A 198 9.38 4.25 33.42
CA VAL A 198 10.71 4.85 33.60
C VAL A 198 10.61 6.37 33.75
N ARG A 199 9.72 7.03 32.99
CA ARG A 199 9.47 8.48 33.10
C ARG A 199 8.93 8.87 34.48
N GLU A 200 8.01 8.09 35.01
CA GLU A 200 7.40 8.29 36.33
C GLU A 200 8.24 7.70 37.48
N ARG A 201 9.46 7.21 37.21
CA ARG A 201 10.38 6.61 38.19
C ARG A 201 9.77 5.45 39.00
N VAL A 202 8.85 4.71 38.39
CA VAL A 202 8.28 3.51 39.00
C VAL A 202 9.31 2.37 38.91
N GLY A 203 9.57 1.67 40.00
CA GLY A 203 10.52 0.54 40.03
C GLY A 203 9.99 -0.70 39.31
N ALA A 204 10.89 -1.55 38.81
CA ALA A 204 10.56 -2.76 38.04
C ALA A 204 9.65 -3.74 38.80
N GLN A 205 9.81 -3.87 40.11
CA GLN A 205 8.96 -4.71 40.94
C GLN A 205 7.50 -4.23 40.93
N ARG A 206 7.28 -2.96 41.27
CA ARG A 206 5.95 -2.35 41.27
C ARG A 206 5.31 -2.33 39.87
N ALA A 207 6.14 -2.13 38.84
CA ALA A 207 5.70 -2.22 37.45
C ALA A 207 5.19 -3.62 37.09
N PHE A 208 5.88 -4.66 37.54
CA PHE A 208 5.52 -6.05 37.28
C PHE A 208 4.25 -6.45 38.03
N GLU A 209 4.13 -6.08 39.30
CA GLU A 209 2.90 -6.30 40.09
C GLU A 209 1.69 -5.66 39.42
N ARG A 210 1.79 -4.40 38.98
CA ARG A 210 0.71 -3.70 38.24
C ARG A 210 0.39 -4.33 36.89
N LEU A 211 1.38 -4.94 36.25
CA LEU A 211 1.19 -5.63 34.99
C LEU A 211 0.46 -6.96 35.19
N GLN A 212 0.71 -7.65 36.32
CA GLN A 212 0.01 -8.87 36.70
C GLN A 212 -1.44 -8.61 37.14
N ASP A 213 -1.70 -7.46 37.79
CA ASP A 213 -3.04 -7.01 38.17
C ASP A 213 -3.94 -6.66 36.96
N TRP A 214 -3.35 -6.44 35.78
CA TRP A 214 -4.07 -5.97 34.61
C TRP A 214 -4.92 -7.09 33.97
N GLU A 215 -6.12 -6.75 33.49
CA GLU A 215 -7.09 -7.72 32.94
C GLU A 215 -6.54 -8.50 31.75
N CYS A 216 -5.60 -7.91 31.00
CA CYS A 216 -4.95 -8.52 29.84
C CYS A 216 -3.64 -9.24 30.17
N TRP A 217 -3.28 -9.44 31.45
CA TRP A 217 -2.05 -10.13 31.86
C TRP A 217 -1.93 -11.52 31.24
N SER A 218 -3.03 -12.28 31.21
CA SER A 218 -3.08 -13.63 30.62
C SER A 218 -2.56 -13.65 29.19
N VAL A 219 -2.91 -12.64 28.37
CA VAL A 219 -2.47 -12.52 26.98
C VAL A 219 -0.95 -12.33 26.88
N ILE A 220 -0.36 -11.54 27.78
CA ILE A 220 1.09 -11.32 27.84
C ILE A 220 1.79 -12.59 28.30
N ARG A 221 1.32 -13.20 29.39
CA ARG A 221 1.86 -14.43 29.93
C ARG A 221 1.85 -15.55 28.88
N ASP A 222 0.72 -15.76 28.22
CA ASP A 222 0.55 -16.83 27.24
C ASP A 222 1.42 -16.59 26.00
N HIS A 223 1.61 -15.33 25.59
CA HIS A 223 2.54 -14.96 24.51
C HIS A 223 4.00 -15.32 24.84
N TYR A 224 4.45 -15.09 26.08
CA TYR A 224 5.80 -15.46 26.51
C TYR A 224 5.93 -16.97 26.74
N ALA A 225 4.90 -17.61 27.28
CA ALA A 225 4.85 -19.06 27.45
C ALA A 225 4.96 -19.81 26.11
N ALA A 226 4.31 -19.29 25.06
CA ALA A 226 4.45 -19.82 23.69
C ALA A 226 5.89 -19.74 23.15
N LYS A 227 6.73 -18.86 23.73
CA LYS A 227 8.16 -18.74 23.43
C LYS A 227 9.05 -19.50 24.44
N GLY A 228 8.46 -20.35 25.29
CA GLY A 228 9.17 -21.11 26.32
C GLY A 228 9.69 -20.24 27.47
N LYS A 229 9.16 -19.03 27.67
CA LYS A 229 9.61 -18.09 28.71
C LYS A 229 8.67 -18.13 29.91
N SER A 230 9.25 -18.15 31.10
CA SER A 230 8.53 -18.10 32.37
C SER A 230 8.17 -16.67 32.77
N GLU A 231 7.31 -16.50 33.78
CA GLU A 231 6.99 -15.17 34.34
C GLU A 231 8.23 -14.45 34.89
N ARG A 232 9.20 -15.21 35.42
CA ARG A 232 10.49 -14.68 35.86
C ARG A 232 11.29 -14.08 34.69
N ASP A 233 11.17 -14.65 33.50
CA ASP A 233 11.80 -14.12 32.29
C ASP A 233 11.11 -12.86 31.80
N ILE A 234 9.79 -12.73 32.00
CA ILE A 234 9.04 -11.49 31.73
C ILE A 234 9.53 -10.38 32.66
N TYR A 235 9.65 -10.67 33.96
CA TYR A 235 10.18 -9.72 34.95
C TYR A 235 11.60 -9.27 34.58
N ARG A 236 12.50 -10.21 34.27
CA ARG A 236 13.88 -9.91 33.86
C ARG A 236 13.90 -9.04 32.61
N HIS A 237 13.08 -9.35 31.61
CA HIS A 237 13.00 -8.58 30.39
C HIS A 237 12.51 -7.14 30.65
N ILE A 238 11.53 -6.94 31.54
CA ILE A 238 11.09 -5.60 31.95
C ILE A 238 12.23 -4.84 32.65
N GLN A 239 12.94 -5.51 33.56
CA GLN A 239 14.08 -4.93 34.27
C GLN A 239 15.19 -4.49 33.28
N GLU A 240 15.53 -5.32 32.31
CA GLU A 240 16.51 -5.01 31.26
C GLU A 240 16.05 -3.81 30.41
N LEU A 241 14.80 -3.79 29.96
CA LEU A 241 14.24 -2.68 29.18
C LEU A 241 14.26 -1.35 29.96
N MET A 242 13.99 -1.40 31.26
CA MET A 242 14.08 -0.23 32.13
C MET A 242 15.51 0.25 32.25
N GLN A 243 16.48 -0.63 32.53
CA GLN A 243 17.89 -0.28 32.64
C GLN A 243 18.43 0.35 31.35
N LEU A 244 18.13 -0.23 30.18
CA LEU A 244 18.52 0.32 28.88
C LEU A 244 17.99 1.74 28.64
N ARG A 245 16.83 2.07 29.22
CA ARG A 245 16.21 3.40 29.10
C ARG A 245 16.71 4.39 30.12
N VAL A 246 17.06 3.95 31.33
CA VAL A 246 17.73 4.81 32.31
C VAL A 246 19.12 5.23 31.81
N VAL A 247 19.88 4.31 31.19
CA VAL A 247 21.21 4.60 30.63
C VAL A 247 21.15 5.61 29.47
N ARG A 248 20.08 5.59 28.66
CA ARG A 248 19.88 6.57 27.57
C ARG A 248 19.42 7.96 28.03
N TRP A 249 18.96 8.11 29.27
CA TRP A 249 18.46 9.37 29.84
C TRP A 249 19.34 9.90 30.99
N GLY A 250 20.63 9.54 30.98
CA GLY A 250 21.67 10.30 31.68
C GLY A 250 21.75 11.72 31.08
N ARG A 251 21.00 12.64 31.68
CA ARG A 251 20.70 14.02 31.22
C ARG A 251 21.79 14.73 30.42
N ALA A 252 21.38 15.42 29.35
CA ALA A 252 21.84 16.80 29.17
C ALA A 252 20.90 17.70 30.00
N VAL A 253 21.49 18.52 30.87
CA VAL A 253 20.90 19.78 31.34
C VAL A 253 20.77 20.71 30.15
#